data_AF-A0A6J7MIT7-F1
#
_entry.id   AF-A0A6J7MIT7-F1
#
_cell.length_a   1.000
_cell.length_b   1.000
_cell.length_c   1.000
_cell.angle_alpha   90.00
_cell.angle_beta   90.00
_cell.angle_gamma   90.00
#
_symmetry.space_group_name_H-M   'P 1'
#
loop_
_entity.id
_entity.type
_entity.pdbx_description
1 polymer ?
#
loop_
_entity_poly.entity_id
_entity_poly.type
_entity_poly.pdbx_seq_one_letter_code
_entity_poly.pdbx_strand_id
1 'polypeptide(L)' 'MRGSSFVKSGQHFIDALMNGTQPLLTGEQGREVLAFTLAAQEAAALGVPVQPRR' A
#
# COMPACT_ATOMS: atom_id res chain seq x y z
N MET A 1 -17.22 4.76 12.56
CA MET A 1 -16.29 5.83 12.97
C MET A 1 -15.08 5.80 12.04
N ARG A 2 -14.93 6.76 11.11
CA ARG A 2 -13.95 6.73 10.00
C ARG A 2 -12.47 6.98 10.40
N GLY A 3 -12.15 6.97 11.71
CA GLY A 3 -10.80 7.25 12.22
C GLY A 3 -10.07 6.06 12.88
N SER A 4 -10.75 4.94 13.13
CA SER A 4 -10.15 3.81 13.86
C SER A 4 -9.05 3.10 13.07
N SER A 5 -9.13 3.07 11.73
CA SER A 5 -8.12 2.44 10.87
C SER A 5 -6.83 3.23 10.82
N PHE A 6 -6.90 4.56 10.68
CA PHE A 6 -5.73 5.44 10.66
C PHE A 6 -4.98 5.42 12.00
N VAL A 7 -5.70 5.51 13.12
CA VAL A 7 -5.09 5.44 14.46
C VAL A 7 -4.41 4.08 14.64
N LYS A 8 -5.06 2.98 14.25
CA LYS A 8 -4.48 1.63 14.34
C LYS A 8 -3.25 1.46 13.45
N SER A 9 -3.23 2.02 12.23
CA SER A 9 -2.06 1.92 11.36
C SER A 9 -0.88 2.73 11.90
N GLY A 10 -1.15 3.92 12.48
CA GLY A 10 -0.11 4.71 13.15
C GLY A 10 0.47 4.00 14.37
N GLN A 11 -0.39 3.42 15.20
CA GLN A 11 0.04 2.60 16.36
C GLN A 11 0.92 1.43 15.90
N HIS A 12 0.46 0.66 14.90
CA HIS A 12 1.21 -0.46 14.33
C HIS A 12 2.57 -0.05 13.80
N PHE A 13 2.65 1.09 13.11
CA PHE A 13 3.92 1.61 12.60
C PHE A 13 4.91 1.91 13.73
N ILE A 14 4.46 2.58 14.80
CA ILE A 14 5.30 2.88 15.97
C ILE A 14 5.75 1.58 16.64
N ASP A 15 4.84 0.63 16.87
CA ASP A 15 5.15 -0.64 17.52
C ASP A 15 6.18 -1.44 16.72
N ALA A 16 6.05 -1.48 15.39
CA ALA A 16 7.00 -2.15 14.51
C ALA A 16 8.39 -1.52 14.58
N LEU A 17 8.44 -0.18 14.62
CA LEU A 17 9.69 0.57 14.74
C LEU A 17 10.39 0.32 16.08
N MET A 18 9.63 0.40 17.19
CA MET A 18 10.16 0.25 18.54
C MET A 18 10.63 -1.18 18.84
N ASN A 19 9.94 -2.17 18.29
CA ASN A 19 10.24 -3.58 18.53
C ASN A 19 11.17 -4.20 17.46
N GLY A 20 11.56 -3.43 16.43
CA GLY A 20 12.39 -3.94 15.32
C GLY A 20 11.72 -5.04 14.51
N THR A 21 10.39 -5.09 14.49
CA THR A 21 9.61 -6.10 13.73
C THR A 21 9.21 -5.57 12.36
N GLN A 22 8.92 -6.47 11.42
CA GLN A 22 8.41 -6.03 10.12
C GLN A 22 7.00 -5.43 10.24
N PRO A 23 6.72 -4.30 9.56
CA PRO A 23 5.37 -3.77 9.47
C PRO A 23 4.48 -4.70 8.62
N LEU A 24 3.16 -4.59 8.79
CA LEU A 24 2.18 -5.36 7.99
C LEU A 24 2.28 -5.09 6.49
N LEU A 25 2.78 -3.91 6.12
CA LEU A 25 3.08 -3.51 4.76
C LEU A 25 4.46 -2.86 4.75
N THR A 26 5.44 -3.52 4.14
CA THR A 26 6.77 -2.92 3.95
C THR A 26 6.74 -1.89 2.82
N GLY A 27 7.83 -1.12 2.67
CA GLY A 27 7.97 -0.17 1.56
C GLY A 27 7.95 -0.89 0.20
N GLU A 28 8.59 -2.05 0.10
CA GLU A 28 8.66 -2.87 -1.10
C GLU A 28 7.29 -3.41 -1.48
N GLN A 29 6.53 -3.90 -0.51
CA GLN A 29 5.14 -4.34 -0.72
C GLN A 29 4.24 -3.16 -1.07
N GLY A 30 4.44 -2.00 -0.44
CA GLY A 30 3.75 -0.76 -0.78
C GLY A 30 3.99 -0.32 -2.23
N ARG A 31 5.22 -0.48 -2.74
CA ARG A 31 5.56 -0.23 -4.15
C ARG A 31 4.79 -1.15 -5.09
N GLU A 32 4.64 -2.43 -4.74
CA GLU A 32 3.85 -3.38 -5.55
C GLU A 32 2.37 -3.02 -5.61
N VAL A 33 1.79 -2.63 -4.46
CA VAL A 33 0.41 -2.13 -4.39
C VAL A 33 0.24 -0.86 -5.24
N LEU A 34 1.19 0.07 -5.16
CA LEU A 34 1.18 1.30 -5.95
C LEU A 34 1.29 1.01 -7.46
N ALA A 35 2.18 0.11 -7.86
CA ALA A 35 2.31 -0.29 -9.26
C ALA A 35 1.00 -0.88 -9.81
N PHE A 36 0.32 -1.70 -9.01
CA PHE A 36 -0.98 -2.26 -9.35
C PHE A 36 -2.05 -1.19 -9.50
N THR A 37 -2.17 -0.26 -8.55
CA THR A 37 -3.19 0.81 -8.61
C THR A 37 -2.96 1.75 -9.79
N LEU A 38 -1.71 2.08 -10.11
CA LEU A 38 -1.37 2.88 -11.28
C LEU A 38 -1.74 2.16 -12.60
N ALA A 39 -1.45 0.87 -12.73
CA ALA A 39 -1.83 0.10 -13.92
C ALA A 39 -3.36 -0.01 -14.06
N ALA A 40 -4.10 -0.11 -12.96
CA ALA A 40 -5.57 -0.10 -12.99
C ALA A 40 -6.12 1.25 -13.49
N GLN A 41 -5.53 2.37 -13.06
CA GLN A 41 -5.88 3.70 -13.55
C GLN A 41 -5.56 3.86 -15.05
N GLU A 42 -4.40 3.37 -15.49
CA GLU A 42 -4.00 3.39 -16.89
C GLU A 42 -4.92 2.53 -17.77
N ALA A 43 -5.26 1.31 -17.32
CA ALA A 43 -6.20 0.44 -18.00
C ALA A 43 -7.59 1.07 -18.16
N ALA A 44 -8.08 1.77 -17.12
CA ALA A 44 -9.35 2.48 -17.18
C ALA A 44 -9.33 3.62 -18.22
N ALA A 45 -8.20 4.32 -18.36
CA ALA A 45 -8.06 5.39 -19.34
C ALA A 45 -7.95 4.88 -20.78
N LEU A 46 -7.29 3.73 -20.99
CA LEU A 46 -7.02 3.18 -22.32
C LEU A 46 -8.10 2.20 -22.82
N GLY A 47 -8.92 1.66 -21.91
CA GLY A 47 -9.92 0.62 -22.25
C GLY A 47 -9.31 -0.73 -22.59
N VAL A 48 -8.04 -0.97 -22.24
CA VAL A 48 -7.33 -2.23 -22.47
C VAL A 48 -6.59 -2.69 -21.21
N PRO A 49 -6.30 -4.00 -21.06
CA PRO A 49 -5.49 -4.48 -19.95
C PRO A 49 -4.08 -3.88 -19.95
N VAL A 50 -3.61 -3.42 -18.78
CA VAL A 50 -2.26 -2.88 -18.57
C VAL A 50 -1.60 -3.65 -17.43
N GLN A 51 -0.32 -4.01 -17.61
CA GLN A 51 0.45 -4.69 -16.57
C GLN A 51 1.07 -3.70 -15.57
N PRO A 52 1.07 -4.01 -14.26
CA PRO A 52 1.83 -3.25 -13.26
C PRO A 52 3.33 -3.19 -13.61
N ARG A 53 3.90 -1.98 -13.56
CA ARG A 53 5.34 -1.77 -13.81
C ARG A 53 6.15 -2.11 -12.56
N ARG A 54 7.30 -2.79 -12.73
CA ARG A 54 8.23 -3.09 -11.63
C ARG A 54 9.16 -1.92 -11.37
#